data_AF-A0A3M2DL23-F1
#
_entry.id   AF-A0A3M2DL23-F1
#
_cell.length_a   1.000
_cell.length_b   1.000
_cell.length_c   1.000
_cell.angle_alpha   90.00
_cell.angle_beta   90.00
_cell.angle_gamma   90.00
#
_symmetry.space_group_name_H-M   'P 1'
#
loop_
_entity.id
_entity.type
_entity.pdbx_description
1 polymer ?
#
loop_
_entity_poly.entity_id
_entity_poly.type
_entity_poly.pdbx_seq_one_letter_code
_entity_poly.pdbx_strand_id
1 'polypeptide(L)'
;MRRHPTTSHWQFPAADRPPLAGGARRVNLRELVARPERFEHHLTVVARVGDAQLEIATASEPLYFAHRNVSDEYAVAMATGDPLVDAMPMLTLISDFDTGADVARYKHRVHDLVLHPYGFLHWPGRLRPPYAPMAFAPGMRRCGWSLVACTSVPREPVERPLGASATRAGGPKRYGAADVPLAQFDLMSESERIVGRVGDAALSLRVEPDAFAPPRGGYAVVVDGEPPWCGGDLIYVPPGEAVAARGVRRALVFDSGGADAQPPPASWEAVPPEPFAPYEDAPPGSLPVDVDGVVCDSGPDGTVWVRAGGGAAARAPRYWLARMLYRIALHGYALGYVETYGGVYYDDRAGDHRIGVRGGGEVVVADVQRAVDRLYRAVAPPGYVERVA
;
A
#
# COMPACT_ATOMS: atom_id res chain seq x y z
N MET A 1 -21.50 10.93 5.03
CA MET A 1 -20.20 11.01 4.32
C MET A 1 -20.39 10.49 2.90
N ARG A 2 -19.91 11.21 1.88
CA ARG A 2 -19.94 10.72 0.49
C ARG A 2 -18.92 9.58 0.35
N ARG A 3 -19.28 8.52 -0.36
CA ARG A 3 -18.41 7.37 -0.65
C ARG A 3 -18.15 7.28 -2.15
N HIS A 4 -17.00 6.74 -2.53
CA HIS A 4 -16.63 6.56 -3.92
C HIS A 4 -17.57 5.54 -4.61
N PRO A 5 -18.04 5.78 -5.84
CA PRO A 5 -18.98 4.87 -6.52
C PRO A 5 -18.50 3.42 -6.61
N THR A 6 -17.18 3.19 -6.74
CA THR A 6 -16.57 1.84 -6.81
C THR A 6 -16.69 1.04 -5.50
N THR A 7 -16.97 1.70 -4.37
CA THR A 7 -17.21 1.04 -3.08
C THR A 7 -18.70 0.90 -2.77
N SER A 8 -19.59 1.13 -3.74
CA SER A 8 -21.05 1.03 -3.54
C SER A 8 -21.53 -0.35 -3.09
N HIS A 9 -20.77 -1.40 -3.43
CA HIS A 9 -21.08 -2.79 -3.07
C HIS A 9 -20.45 -3.24 -1.75
N TRP A 10 -19.63 -2.40 -1.13
CA TRP A 10 -18.97 -2.74 0.12
C TRP A 10 -19.95 -2.70 1.28
N GLN A 11 -19.72 -3.56 2.27
CA GLN A 11 -20.42 -3.47 3.53
C GLN A 11 -19.69 -2.49 4.44
N PHE A 12 -20.45 -1.71 5.20
CA PHE A 12 -19.91 -0.72 6.11
C PHE A 12 -20.53 -0.91 7.48
N PRO A 13 -19.82 -0.56 8.56
CA PRO A 13 -20.39 -0.61 9.88
C PRO A 13 -21.60 0.33 10.03
N ALA A 14 -22.40 0.07 11.06
CA ALA A 14 -23.45 1.01 11.48
C ALA A 14 -22.83 2.37 11.89
N ALA A 15 -23.54 3.46 11.59
CA ALA A 15 -23.06 4.81 11.85
C ALA A 15 -23.10 5.21 13.34
N ASP A 16 -23.97 4.59 14.11
CA ASP A 16 -24.31 4.90 15.50
C ASP A 16 -23.64 3.94 16.51
N ARG A 17 -22.51 3.34 16.13
CA ARG A 17 -21.79 2.42 17.03
C ARG A 17 -21.29 3.18 18.27
N PRO A 18 -21.46 2.60 19.48
CA PRO A 18 -21.05 3.26 20.71
C PRO A 18 -19.53 3.51 20.72
N PRO A 19 -19.06 4.63 21.31
CA PRO A 19 -17.64 4.87 21.49
C PRO A 19 -17.02 3.76 22.36
N LEU A 20 -15.72 3.55 22.19
CA LEU A 20 -14.97 2.67 23.08
C LEU A 20 -14.76 3.36 24.43
N ALA A 21 -14.58 2.56 25.48
CA ALA A 21 -14.27 3.06 26.82
C ALA A 21 -12.82 3.58 26.90
N GLY A 22 -12.55 4.46 27.86
CA GLY A 22 -11.21 5.00 28.10
C GLY A 22 -10.74 5.98 27.02
N GLY A 23 -9.42 6.05 26.83
CA GLY A 23 -8.79 6.82 25.75
C GLY A 23 -8.77 6.07 24.41
N ALA A 24 -9.35 4.88 24.35
CA ALA A 24 -9.39 4.07 23.14
C ALA A 24 -10.23 4.73 22.03
N ARG A 25 -9.77 4.58 20.79
CA ARG A 25 -10.42 5.16 19.61
C ARG A 25 -10.64 4.07 18.56
N ARG A 26 -11.73 4.20 17.80
CA ARG A 26 -12.08 3.27 16.71
C ARG A 26 -12.42 4.02 15.44
N VAL A 27 -11.94 3.48 14.33
CA VAL A 27 -12.35 3.84 12.96
C VAL A 27 -12.53 2.55 12.16
N ASN A 28 -13.30 2.59 11.07
CA ASN A 28 -13.31 1.49 10.11
C ASN A 28 -12.49 1.85 8.87
N LEU A 29 -11.52 1.00 8.54
CA LEU A 29 -10.59 1.21 7.44
C LEU A 29 -11.29 1.22 6.09
N ARG A 30 -12.37 0.45 5.90
CA ARG A 30 -13.19 0.52 4.67
C ARG A 30 -13.81 1.90 4.52
N GLU A 31 -14.33 2.49 5.60
CA GLU A 31 -14.89 3.84 5.56
C GLU A 31 -13.84 4.91 5.27
N LEU A 32 -12.60 4.72 5.73
CA LEU A 32 -11.49 5.63 5.41
C LEU A 32 -11.12 5.58 3.93
N VAL A 33 -10.92 4.39 3.38
CA VAL A 33 -10.49 4.26 1.98
C VAL A 33 -11.62 4.48 0.98
N ALA A 34 -12.88 4.34 1.38
CA ALA A 34 -14.04 4.61 0.53
C ALA A 34 -14.32 6.10 0.32
N ARG A 35 -13.57 7.02 0.94
CA ARG A 35 -13.73 8.47 0.74
C ARG A 35 -13.29 8.84 -0.68
N PRO A 36 -14.09 9.56 -1.48
CA PRO A 36 -13.73 9.92 -2.85
C PRO A 36 -12.36 10.58 -2.97
N GLU A 37 -12.02 11.45 -2.02
CA GLU A 37 -10.77 12.20 -1.99
C GLU A 37 -9.56 11.35 -1.56
N ARG A 38 -9.76 10.05 -1.30
CA ARG A 38 -8.69 9.09 -0.95
C ARG A 38 -8.62 7.88 -1.88
N PHE A 39 -9.61 7.75 -2.73
CA PHE A 39 -9.82 6.53 -3.50
C PHE A 39 -8.72 6.44 -4.58
N GLU A 40 -8.07 5.28 -4.73
CA GLU A 40 -7.01 4.94 -5.70
C GLU A 40 -5.63 5.63 -5.57
N HIS A 41 -5.53 6.75 -4.88
CA HIS A 41 -4.28 7.54 -4.88
C HIS A 41 -3.41 7.38 -3.63
N HIS A 42 -3.99 6.89 -2.52
CA HIS A 42 -3.34 7.04 -1.21
C HIS A 42 -3.03 5.68 -0.59
N LEU A 43 -1.73 5.33 -0.53
CA LEU A 43 -1.28 4.66 0.67
C LEU A 43 -1.47 5.63 1.82
N THR A 44 -2.31 5.25 2.78
CA THR A 44 -2.58 6.10 3.93
C THR A 44 -2.04 5.42 5.16
N VAL A 45 -1.09 6.05 5.84
CA VAL A 45 -0.68 5.62 7.17
C VAL A 45 -1.86 5.75 8.13
N VAL A 46 -2.22 4.67 8.80
CA VAL A 46 -3.33 4.59 9.76
C VAL A 46 -2.91 4.23 11.16
N ALA A 47 -1.70 3.72 11.36
CA ALA A 47 -1.17 3.40 12.68
C ALA A 47 0.34 3.54 12.69
N ARG A 48 0.91 3.89 13.85
CA ARG A 48 2.36 3.97 14.06
C ARG A 48 2.74 3.45 15.44
N VAL A 49 3.76 2.61 15.47
CA VAL A 49 4.42 2.12 16.69
C VAL A 49 5.93 2.23 16.47
N GLY A 50 6.55 3.25 17.07
CA GLY A 50 7.92 3.64 16.69
C GLY A 50 8.03 3.97 15.19
N ASP A 51 8.99 3.35 14.51
CA ASP A 51 9.22 3.50 13.06
C ASP A 51 8.47 2.45 12.24
N ALA A 52 7.65 1.60 12.87
CA ALA A 52 6.77 0.67 12.19
C ALA A 52 5.39 1.31 12.01
N GLN A 53 4.75 1.05 10.87
CA GLN A 53 3.47 1.63 10.54
C GLN A 53 2.54 0.64 9.84
N LEU A 54 1.23 0.90 9.96
CA LEU A 54 0.22 0.28 9.13
C LEU A 54 -0.26 1.27 8.09
N GLU A 55 -0.44 0.80 6.88
CA GLU A 55 -0.96 1.54 5.74
C GLU A 55 -2.17 0.84 5.14
N ILE A 56 -3.06 1.62 4.55
CA ILE A 56 -4.21 1.11 3.78
C ILE A 56 -4.14 1.61 2.34
N ALA A 57 -4.53 0.76 1.39
CA ALA A 57 -4.69 1.12 0.00
C ALA A 57 -5.90 0.43 -0.63
N THR A 58 -6.60 1.12 -1.53
CA THR A 58 -7.63 0.49 -2.38
C THR A 58 -7.00 -0.12 -3.62
N ALA A 59 -7.26 -1.40 -3.85
CA ALA A 59 -6.87 -2.10 -5.06
C ALA A 59 -8.01 -1.99 -6.09
N SER A 60 -8.11 -0.86 -6.78
CA SER A 60 -8.89 -0.79 -8.01
C SER A 60 -8.03 -1.14 -9.24
N GLU A 61 -6.70 -1.17 -9.06
CA GLU A 61 -5.64 -1.37 -10.06
C GLU A 61 -4.43 -2.06 -9.41
N PRO A 62 -3.47 -2.63 -10.17
CA PRO A 62 -2.29 -3.25 -9.59
C PRO A 62 -1.54 -2.27 -8.69
N LEU A 63 -1.69 -2.47 -7.38
CA LEU A 63 -1.05 -1.67 -6.36
C LEU A 63 0.45 -1.92 -6.39
N TYR A 64 1.24 -0.91 -6.73
CA TYR A 64 2.68 -1.03 -6.61
C TYR A 64 3.09 -0.71 -5.17
N PHE A 65 3.64 -1.70 -4.48
CA PHE A 65 4.49 -1.51 -3.32
C PHE A 65 5.91 -1.74 -3.82
N ALA A 66 6.64 -0.66 -4.04
CA ALA A 66 8.02 -0.71 -3.64
C ALA A 66 8.09 0.34 -2.56
N HIS A 67 8.30 -0.11 -1.34
CA HIS A 67 9.25 0.55 -0.49
C HIS A 67 10.50 -0.33 -0.61
N ARG A 68 11.66 0.18 -1.00
CA ARG A 68 12.94 -0.54 -0.79
C ARG A 68 13.34 -0.46 0.69
N ASN A 69 12.36 -0.59 1.58
CA ASN A 69 12.60 -0.95 2.97
C ASN A 69 12.76 -2.45 2.95
N VAL A 70 14.03 -2.81 2.83
CA VAL A 70 14.53 -4.15 2.65
C VAL A 70 13.89 -5.04 3.71
N SER A 71 12.86 -5.78 3.27
CA SER A 71 12.46 -7.10 3.74
C SER A 71 11.42 -7.34 4.85
N ASP A 72 10.83 -6.30 5.44
CA ASP A 72 9.82 -6.46 6.50
C ASP A 72 8.48 -5.83 6.10
N GLU A 73 7.99 -6.14 4.90
CA GLU A 73 6.67 -5.70 4.46
C GLU A 73 5.69 -6.88 4.39
N TYR A 74 4.59 -6.76 5.12
CA TYR A 74 3.52 -7.74 5.13
C TYR A 74 2.25 -7.12 4.55
N ALA A 75 1.71 -7.73 3.51
CA ALA A 75 0.47 -7.29 2.89
C ALA A 75 -0.68 -8.25 3.21
N VAL A 76 -1.85 -7.70 3.52
CA VAL A 76 -3.08 -8.44 3.81
C VAL A 76 -4.18 -7.96 2.89
N ALA A 77 -4.75 -8.87 2.10
CA ALA A 77 -5.97 -8.58 1.36
C ALA A 77 -7.14 -8.60 2.34
N MET A 78 -7.87 -7.50 2.45
CA MET A 78 -8.91 -7.38 3.47
C MET A 78 -10.30 -7.49 2.85
N ALA A 79 -11.25 -8.06 3.61
CA ALA A 79 -12.63 -8.20 3.13
C ALA A 79 -13.28 -6.83 2.91
N THR A 80 -14.01 -6.74 1.81
CA THR A 80 -14.85 -5.60 1.47
C THR A 80 -16.28 -5.80 1.97
N GLY A 81 -16.70 -7.05 2.17
CA GLY A 81 -18.09 -7.45 2.38
C GLY A 81 -18.86 -7.66 1.06
N ASP A 82 -18.22 -7.46 -0.10
CA ASP A 82 -18.77 -7.81 -1.40
C ASP A 82 -18.33 -9.25 -1.75
N PRO A 83 -19.24 -10.24 -1.80
CA PRO A 83 -18.89 -11.62 -2.07
C PRO A 83 -18.19 -11.85 -3.41
N LEU A 84 -18.45 -11.00 -4.43
CA LEU A 84 -17.80 -11.15 -5.74
C LEU A 84 -16.33 -10.72 -5.69
N VAL A 85 -16.05 -9.61 -4.99
CA VAL A 85 -14.67 -9.14 -4.81
C VAL A 85 -13.93 -10.06 -3.85
N ASP A 86 -14.57 -10.42 -2.74
CA ASP A 86 -13.90 -11.17 -1.67
C ASP A 86 -13.60 -12.63 -2.09
N ALA A 87 -14.36 -13.19 -3.04
CA ALA A 87 -14.07 -14.49 -3.63
C ALA A 87 -12.99 -14.45 -4.73
N MET A 88 -12.68 -13.27 -5.28
CA MET A 88 -11.76 -13.14 -6.41
C MET A 88 -10.30 -13.26 -5.92
N PRO A 89 -9.52 -14.24 -6.40
CA PRO A 89 -8.10 -14.30 -6.06
C PRO A 89 -7.32 -13.20 -6.80
N MET A 90 -6.57 -12.40 -6.06
CA MET A 90 -5.62 -11.44 -6.62
C MET A 90 -4.35 -12.16 -7.08
N LEU A 91 -3.91 -11.91 -8.31
CA LEU A 91 -2.68 -12.48 -8.82
C LEU A 91 -1.49 -11.60 -8.40
N THR A 92 -0.51 -12.19 -7.74
CA THR A 92 0.75 -11.50 -7.38
C THR A 92 1.91 -12.13 -8.13
N LEU A 93 2.78 -11.30 -8.67
CA LEU A 93 4.02 -11.73 -9.32
C LEU A 93 5.19 -11.47 -8.36
N ILE A 94 6.15 -12.37 -8.40
CA ILE A 94 7.40 -12.23 -7.68
C ILE A 94 8.45 -12.07 -8.76
N SER A 95 9.12 -10.93 -8.75
CA SER A 95 10.15 -10.57 -9.73
C SER A 95 11.47 -10.34 -9.01
N ASP A 96 12.54 -10.89 -9.56
CA ASP A 96 13.88 -10.64 -9.07
C ASP A 96 14.20 -9.14 -9.13
N PHE A 97 14.77 -8.60 -8.05
CA PHE A 97 15.01 -7.16 -7.92
C PHE A 97 16.02 -6.67 -8.96
N ASP A 98 17.14 -7.37 -9.10
CA ASP A 98 18.27 -6.94 -9.94
C ASP A 98 17.92 -7.03 -11.44
N THR A 99 17.23 -8.09 -11.83
CA THR A 99 16.96 -8.40 -13.24
C THR A 99 15.55 -8.02 -13.70
N GLY A 100 14.59 -7.87 -12.78
CA GLY A 100 13.17 -7.69 -13.08
C GLY A 100 12.50 -8.90 -13.74
N ALA A 101 13.16 -10.06 -13.75
CA ALA A 101 12.59 -11.28 -14.31
C ALA A 101 11.55 -11.87 -13.36
N ASP A 102 10.43 -12.37 -13.90
CA ASP A 102 9.44 -13.09 -13.11
C ASP A 102 10.07 -14.39 -12.58
N VAL A 103 10.16 -14.55 -11.26
CA VAL A 103 10.71 -15.75 -10.61
C VAL A 103 9.63 -16.64 -10.01
N ALA A 104 8.49 -16.07 -9.62
CA ALA A 104 7.30 -16.82 -9.22
C ALA A 104 5.99 -16.03 -9.41
N ARG A 105 4.85 -16.69 -9.29
CA ARG A 105 3.52 -16.06 -9.15
C ARG A 105 2.68 -16.80 -8.13
N TYR A 106 1.79 -16.11 -7.43
CA TYR A 106 0.81 -16.76 -6.55
C TYR A 106 -0.54 -16.06 -6.58
N LYS A 107 -1.57 -16.76 -6.09
CA LYS A 107 -2.92 -16.22 -5.91
C LYS A 107 -3.12 -15.87 -4.45
N HIS A 108 -3.24 -14.58 -4.17
CA HIS A 108 -3.53 -13.97 -2.88
C HIS A 108 -5.05 -13.85 -2.71
N ARG A 109 -5.63 -14.44 -1.66
CA ARG A 109 -7.07 -14.32 -1.39
C ARG A 109 -7.32 -13.35 -0.25
N VAL A 110 -8.56 -12.92 -0.10
CA VAL A 110 -8.99 -12.17 1.09
C VAL A 110 -8.63 -12.94 2.35
N HIS A 111 -8.13 -12.21 3.34
CA HIS A 111 -7.54 -12.65 4.61
C HIS A 111 -6.23 -13.42 4.51
N ASP A 112 -5.63 -13.58 3.33
CA ASP A 112 -4.26 -14.05 3.27
C ASP A 112 -3.31 -12.90 3.65
N LEU A 113 -2.33 -13.18 4.49
CA LEU A 113 -1.20 -12.31 4.80
C LEU A 113 0.06 -12.85 4.13
N VAL A 114 0.80 -11.98 3.45
CA VAL A 114 1.93 -12.38 2.61
C VAL A 114 3.17 -11.52 2.87
N LEU A 115 4.33 -12.18 2.91
CA LEU A 115 5.65 -11.54 2.90
C LEU A 115 6.58 -12.33 2.00
N HIS A 116 7.41 -11.61 1.26
CA HIS A 116 8.58 -12.15 0.60
C HIS A 116 9.86 -11.61 1.25
N PRO A 117 10.68 -12.47 1.88
CA PRO A 117 11.84 -12.07 2.70
C PRO A 117 12.96 -11.37 1.91
N TYR A 118 13.02 -11.51 0.59
CA TYR A 118 14.02 -10.81 -0.25
C TYR A 118 13.48 -9.57 -0.98
N GLY A 119 12.25 -9.11 -0.67
CA GLY A 119 11.72 -7.88 -1.28
C GLY A 119 11.40 -7.98 -2.78
N PHE A 120 11.14 -9.19 -3.29
CA PHE A 120 10.86 -9.47 -4.72
C PHE A 120 9.37 -9.36 -5.09
N LEU A 121 8.51 -8.85 -4.21
CA LEU A 121 7.07 -8.78 -4.49
C LEU A 121 6.75 -7.62 -5.43
N HIS A 122 6.09 -7.94 -6.55
CA HIS A 122 5.39 -6.97 -7.36
C HIS A 122 3.91 -7.35 -7.44
N TRP A 123 3.04 -6.54 -6.84
CA TRP A 123 1.61 -6.66 -7.11
C TRP A 123 1.30 -6.29 -8.57
N PRO A 124 0.23 -6.83 -9.16
CA PRO A 124 0.29 -7.48 -10.46
C PRO A 124 0.92 -6.66 -11.59
N GLY A 125 2.14 -7.06 -11.98
CA GLY A 125 2.51 -7.50 -13.33
C GLY A 125 2.53 -6.49 -14.48
N ARG A 126 3.58 -6.61 -15.32
CA ARG A 126 3.79 -5.88 -16.59
C ARG A 126 2.46 -5.42 -17.19
N LEU A 127 2.18 -4.13 -17.07
CA LEU A 127 1.04 -3.54 -17.75
C LEU A 127 1.14 -3.88 -19.22
N ARG A 128 0.12 -4.55 -19.74
CA ARG A 128 -0.09 -4.67 -21.17
C ARG A 128 -1.04 -3.54 -21.57
N PRO A 129 -0.93 -3.01 -22.79
CA PRO A 129 -1.94 -2.10 -23.31
C PRO A 129 -3.36 -2.67 -23.07
N PRO A 130 -4.33 -1.83 -22.67
CA PRO A 130 -4.22 -0.38 -22.50
C PRO A 130 -3.48 0.01 -21.21
N TYR A 131 -2.55 0.98 -21.32
CA TYR A 131 -1.81 1.48 -20.15
C TYR A 131 -2.58 2.53 -19.33
N ALA A 132 -3.81 2.83 -19.72
CA ALA A 132 -4.77 3.60 -18.93
C ALA A 132 -5.87 2.65 -18.42
N PRO A 133 -6.47 2.93 -17.26
CA PRO A 133 -7.59 2.15 -16.75
C PRO A 133 -8.72 2.12 -17.78
N MET A 134 -9.40 0.97 -17.89
CA MET A 134 -10.59 0.89 -18.71
C MET A 134 -11.65 1.86 -18.18
N ALA A 135 -12.27 2.63 -19.07
CA ALA A 135 -13.39 3.48 -18.72
C ALA A 135 -14.60 2.59 -18.39
N PHE A 136 -14.96 2.52 -17.11
CA PHE A 136 -16.21 1.91 -16.65
C PHE A 136 -17.20 3.01 -16.29
N ALA A 137 -18.48 2.79 -16.54
CA ALA A 137 -19.49 3.70 -16.01
C ALA A 137 -19.41 3.72 -14.46
N PRO A 138 -19.71 4.86 -13.81
CA PRO A 138 -19.71 4.94 -12.35
C PRO A 138 -20.50 3.80 -11.70
N GLY A 139 -19.91 3.17 -10.67
CA GLY A 139 -20.53 2.06 -9.93
C GLY A 139 -20.44 0.67 -10.58
N MET A 140 -19.97 0.56 -11.84
CA MET A 140 -19.68 -0.73 -12.47
C MET A 140 -18.34 -1.31 -12.01
N ARG A 141 -17.36 -0.45 -11.73
CA ARG A 141 -16.08 -0.86 -11.18
C ARG A 141 -16.30 -1.39 -9.76
N ARG A 142 -15.70 -2.54 -9.45
CA ARG A 142 -15.56 -3.06 -8.09
C ARG A 142 -14.08 -3.07 -7.73
N CYS A 143 -13.76 -2.89 -6.46
CA CYS A 143 -12.38 -2.87 -5.99
C CYS A 143 -12.24 -3.58 -4.65
N GLY A 144 -11.05 -4.11 -4.40
CA GLY A 144 -10.64 -4.59 -3.08
C GLY A 144 -9.87 -3.52 -2.32
N TRP A 145 -9.40 -3.86 -1.12
CA TRP A 145 -8.43 -3.05 -0.39
C TRP A 145 -7.46 -3.93 0.36
N SER A 146 -6.34 -3.35 0.78
CA SER A 146 -5.30 -4.06 1.50
C SER A 146 -4.76 -3.25 2.65
N LEU A 147 -4.38 -3.98 3.70
CA LEU A 147 -3.63 -3.47 4.83
C LEU A 147 -2.17 -3.88 4.64
N VAL A 148 -1.25 -2.96 4.86
CA VAL A 148 0.19 -3.23 4.76
C VAL A 148 0.87 -2.83 6.06
N ALA A 149 1.68 -3.74 6.61
CA ALA A 149 2.57 -3.44 7.72
C ALA A 149 3.98 -3.26 7.15
N CYS A 150 4.57 -2.09 7.37
CA CYS A 150 5.86 -1.69 6.84
C CYS A 150 6.58 -0.75 7.81
N THR A 151 7.81 -0.38 7.51
CA THR A 151 8.57 0.61 8.28
C THR A 151 8.62 1.95 7.54
N SER A 152 8.66 3.06 8.27
CA SER A 152 8.79 4.41 7.74
C SER A 152 10.23 4.82 7.42
N VAL A 153 11.22 3.98 7.75
CA VAL A 153 12.64 4.25 7.48
C VAL A 153 13.33 2.98 6.96
N PRO A 154 14.41 3.09 6.17
CA PRO A 154 15.21 1.93 5.77
C PRO A 154 15.74 1.19 6.99
N ARG A 155 15.53 -0.12 7.01
CA ARG A 155 16.03 -1.01 8.07
C ARG A 155 16.56 -2.29 7.45
N GLU A 156 17.55 -2.86 8.12
CA GLU A 156 17.94 -4.25 7.87
C GLU A 156 16.82 -5.19 8.36
N PRO A 157 16.61 -6.31 7.66
CA PRO A 157 15.72 -7.35 8.13
C PRO A 157 15.92 -7.77 9.58
N VAL A 158 14.81 -8.03 10.29
CA VAL A 158 14.83 -8.75 11.56
C VAL A 158 14.48 -10.24 11.38
N GLU A 159 14.39 -10.98 12.49
CA GLU A 159 13.86 -12.34 12.47
C GLU A 159 12.46 -12.36 11.85
N ARG A 160 12.24 -13.21 10.84
CA ARG A 160 10.96 -13.29 10.14
C ARG A 160 10.25 -14.60 10.47
N PRO A 161 8.96 -14.56 10.87
CA PRO A 161 8.13 -15.76 10.92
C PRO A 161 7.87 -16.26 9.49
N LEU A 162 8.80 -17.02 8.92
CA LEU A 162 8.63 -17.64 7.60
C LEU A 162 7.83 -18.93 7.73
N GLY A 163 6.84 -19.10 6.86
CA GLY A 163 6.00 -20.29 6.81
C GLY A 163 4.81 -20.11 5.88
N ALA A 164 4.27 -21.20 5.37
CA ALA A 164 3.02 -21.21 4.64
C ALA A 164 1.98 -21.98 5.45
N SER A 165 0.75 -21.46 5.53
CA SER A 165 -0.39 -22.22 6.05
C SER A 165 -0.49 -23.56 5.36
N ALA A 166 -0.95 -24.59 6.09
CA ALA A 166 -1.17 -25.91 5.51
C ALA A 166 -2.13 -25.86 4.30
N THR A 167 -3.14 -24.98 4.36
CA THR A 167 -4.10 -24.72 3.26
C THR A 167 -3.47 -24.04 2.04
N ARG A 168 -2.21 -23.59 2.16
CA ARG A 168 -1.46 -22.82 1.16
C ARG A 168 -0.14 -23.49 0.75
N ALA A 169 0.15 -24.70 1.26
CA ALA A 169 1.34 -25.46 0.88
C ALA A 169 1.37 -25.71 -0.64
N GLY A 170 2.26 -25.01 -1.36
CA GLY A 170 2.36 -25.05 -2.83
C GLY A 170 1.82 -23.82 -3.58
N GLY A 171 1.44 -22.75 -2.87
CA GLY A 171 0.83 -21.53 -3.42
C GLY A 171 1.60 -20.78 -4.53
N PRO A 172 2.94 -20.64 -4.48
CA PRO A 172 3.69 -19.97 -5.54
C PRO A 172 4.05 -20.92 -6.68
N LYS A 173 3.54 -20.64 -7.88
CA LYS A 173 4.05 -21.23 -9.13
C LYS A 173 5.42 -20.61 -9.42
N ARG A 174 6.45 -21.45 -9.48
CA ARG A 174 7.83 -21.04 -9.77
C ARG A 174 8.08 -20.97 -11.28
N TYR A 175 8.92 -20.03 -11.69
CA TYR A 175 9.37 -19.88 -13.07
C TYR A 175 10.86 -20.24 -13.26
N GLY A 176 11.62 -20.35 -12.17
CA GLY A 176 13.03 -20.78 -12.15
C GLY A 176 13.30 -21.91 -11.16
N ALA A 177 14.56 -22.35 -11.10
CA ALA A 177 15.01 -23.47 -10.27
C ALA A 177 15.20 -23.12 -8.77
N ALA A 178 15.19 -21.84 -8.41
CA ALA A 178 15.38 -21.40 -7.03
C ALA A 178 14.08 -21.52 -6.21
N ASP A 179 14.18 -22.12 -5.03
CA ASP A 179 13.12 -22.10 -4.03
C ASP A 179 12.99 -20.69 -3.47
N VAL A 180 11.86 -20.05 -3.77
CA VAL A 180 11.53 -18.75 -3.21
C VAL A 180 10.90 -18.95 -1.83
N PRO A 181 11.57 -18.58 -0.72
CA PRO A 181 10.94 -18.59 0.59
C PRO A 181 9.83 -17.53 0.61
N LEU A 182 8.64 -17.90 1.05
CA LEU A 182 7.47 -17.03 1.13
C LEU A 182 6.80 -17.26 2.48
N ALA A 183 6.37 -16.18 3.14
CA ALA A 183 5.39 -16.29 4.21
C ALA A 183 3.99 -16.11 3.60
N GLN A 184 3.10 -17.07 3.82
CA GLN A 184 1.70 -17.00 3.36
C GLN A 184 0.79 -17.59 4.43
N PHE A 185 0.07 -16.73 5.13
CA PHE A 185 -0.82 -17.10 6.23
C PHE A 185 -2.27 -16.88 5.83
N ASP A 186 -3.10 -17.91 5.87
CA ASP A 186 -4.55 -17.79 5.82
C ASP A 186 -5.05 -17.44 7.22
N LEU A 187 -5.29 -16.14 7.45
CA LEU A 187 -5.66 -15.64 8.77
C LEU A 187 -6.97 -16.25 9.29
N MET A 188 -7.78 -16.88 8.44
CA MET A 188 -9.02 -17.54 8.84
C MET A 188 -8.83 -18.99 9.29
N SER A 189 -7.66 -19.59 9.09
CA SER A 189 -7.38 -20.97 9.53
C SER A 189 -6.18 -21.09 10.47
N GLU A 190 -5.32 -20.08 10.52
CA GLU A 190 -4.17 -20.05 11.44
C GLU A 190 -4.60 -19.98 12.92
N SER A 191 -3.78 -20.61 13.78
CA SER A 191 -3.85 -20.45 15.23
C SER A 191 -3.18 -19.14 15.66
N GLU A 192 -3.40 -18.74 16.92
CA GLU A 192 -2.71 -17.57 17.49
C GLU A 192 -1.20 -17.66 17.35
N ARG A 193 -0.59 -16.61 16.79
CA ARG A 193 0.86 -16.51 16.56
C ARG A 193 1.26 -15.12 16.10
N ILE A 194 2.57 -14.86 16.12
CA ILE A 194 3.15 -13.76 15.36
C ILE A 194 3.17 -14.16 13.88
N VAL A 195 2.52 -13.37 13.04
CA VAL A 195 2.41 -13.56 11.59
C VAL A 195 3.29 -12.58 10.80
N GLY A 196 3.75 -11.50 11.46
CA GLY A 196 4.74 -10.61 10.88
C GLY A 196 5.55 -9.84 11.90
N ARG A 197 6.73 -9.34 11.47
CA ARG A 197 7.61 -8.48 12.26
C ARG A 197 8.16 -7.36 11.41
N VAL A 198 8.11 -6.14 11.94
CA VAL A 198 8.64 -4.95 11.28
C VAL A 198 9.53 -4.23 12.28
N GLY A 199 10.86 -4.40 12.14
CA GLY A 199 11.78 -3.98 13.20
C GLY A 199 11.38 -4.61 14.55
N ASP A 200 11.21 -3.78 15.58
CA ASP A 200 10.81 -4.22 16.92
C ASP A 200 9.29 -4.34 17.10
N ALA A 201 8.50 -4.06 16.06
CA ALA A 201 7.06 -4.22 16.09
C ALA A 201 6.66 -5.63 15.62
N ALA A 202 5.60 -6.17 16.21
CA ALA A 202 5.02 -7.45 15.84
C ALA A 202 3.61 -7.23 15.29
N LEU A 203 3.24 -8.07 14.32
CA LEU A 203 1.87 -8.26 13.89
C LEU A 203 1.43 -9.65 14.34
N SER A 204 0.59 -9.69 15.37
CA SER A 204 0.15 -10.92 16.04
C SER A 204 -1.30 -11.24 15.68
N LEU A 205 -1.55 -12.43 15.16
CA LEU A 205 -2.90 -12.96 15.01
C LEU A 205 -3.41 -13.41 16.38
N ARG A 206 -4.58 -12.89 16.75
CA ARG A 206 -5.36 -13.29 17.92
C ARG A 206 -6.65 -13.97 17.49
N VAL A 207 -7.04 -15.01 18.20
CA VAL A 207 -8.24 -15.82 17.96
C VAL A 207 -9.09 -15.78 19.21
N GLU A 208 -10.33 -15.30 19.06
CA GLU A 208 -11.29 -15.09 20.15
C GLU A 208 -10.69 -14.34 21.36
N PRO A 209 -10.03 -13.18 21.15
CA PRO A 209 -9.42 -12.45 22.27
C PRO A 209 -10.48 -11.90 23.23
N ASP A 210 -10.25 -12.07 24.54
CA ASP A 210 -11.08 -11.44 25.56
C ASP A 210 -10.87 -9.92 25.63
N ALA A 211 -9.64 -9.47 25.37
CA ALA A 211 -9.26 -8.06 25.37
C ALA A 211 -8.02 -7.78 24.50
N PHE A 212 -7.88 -6.53 24.06
CA PHE A 212 -6.64 -5.98 23.53
C PHE A 212 -5.96 -5.14 24.61
N ALA A 213 -4.80 -5.58 25.09
CA ALA A 213 -4.06 -4.91 26.16
C ALA A 213 -2.53 -4.92 25.93
N PRO A 214 -2.03 -4.38 24.81
CA PRO A 214 -0.59 -4.25 24.59
C PRO A 214 0.04 -3.31 25.64
N PRO A 215 1.12 -3.71 26.34
CA PRO A 215 1.66 -2.95 27.48
C PRO A 215 2.05 -1.49 27.16
N ARG A 216 2.62 -1.27 25.98
CA ARG A 216 3.05 0.04 25.46
C ARG A 216 2.02 0.68 24.53
N GLY A 217 0.76 0.23 24.63
CA GLY A 217 -0.28 0.58 23.68
C GLY A 217 -0.05 -0.11 22.34
N GLY A 218 -1.03 0.01 21.45
CA GLY A 218 -0.97 -0.64 20.16
C GLY A 218 -2.24 -0.46 19.36
N TYR A 219 -2.31 -1.20 18.27
CA TYR A 219 -3.42 -1.14 17.35
C TYR A 219 -3.97 -2.54 17.12
N ALA A 220 -5.30 -2.69 17.11
CA ALA A 220 -5.96 -3.94 16.76
C ALA A 220 -6.82 -3.74 15.50
N VAL A 221 -6.60 -4.57 14.48
CA VAL A 221 -7.42 -4.65 13.28
C VAL A 221 -8.32 -5.86 13.37
N VAL A 222 -9.63 -5.65 13.44
CA VAL A 222 -10.61 -6.74 13.41
C VAL A 222 -10.64 -7.35 12.01
N VAL A 223 -10.33 -8.64 11.93
CA VAL A 223 -10.43 -9.44 10.70
C VAL A 223 -11.83 -10.03 10.58
N ASP A 224 -12.31 -10.67 11.66
CA ASP A 224 -13.66 -11.23 11.77
C ASP A 224 -14.23 -10.98 13.17
N GLY A 225 -15.51 -10.64 13.25
CA GLY A 225 -16.18 -10.32 14.50
C GLY A 225 -17.68 -10.11 14.32
N GLU A 226 -18.40 -10.18 15.43
CA GLU A 226 -19.83 -9.91 15.53
C GLU A 226 -20.09 -8.48 16.01
N PRO A 227 -21.26 -7.89 15.69
CA PRO A 227 -21.63 -6.58 16.20
C PRO A 227 -21.41 -6.46 17.72
N PRO A 228 -20.80 -5.36 18.20
CA PRO A 228 -20.57 -4.10 17.49
C PRO A 228 -19.29 -4.07 16.62
N TRP A 229 -18.53 -5.16 16.57
CA TRP A 229 -17.31 -5.27 15.78
C TRP A 229 -17.62 -5.51 14.31
N CYS A 230 -16.82 -4.93 13.44
CA CYS A 230 -16.92 -5.10 12.00
C CYS A 230 -15.53 -5.38 11.42
N GLY A 231 -15.46 -6.24 10.41
CA GLY A 231 -14.24 -6.43 9.62
C GLY A 231 -13.68 -5.08 9.13
N GLY A 232 -12.38 -4.89 9.31
CA GLY A 232 -11.67 -3.66 9.01
C GLY A 232 -11.77 -2.58 10.10
N ASP A 233 -12.37 -2.84 11.26
CA ASP A 233 -12.25 -1.93 12.40
C ASP A 233 -10.79 -1.86 12.85
N LEU A 234 -10.24 -0.65 12.90
CA LEU A 234 -8.94 -0.34 13.49
C LEU A 234 -9.18 0.36 14.83
N ILE A 235 -8.60 -0.22 15.87
CA ILE A 235 -8.75 0.20 17.26
C ILE A 235 -7.38 0.65 17.75
N TYR A 236 -7.29 1.88 18.24
CA TYR A 236 -6.14 2.35 18.99
C TYR A 236 -6.36 2.07 20.47
N VAL A 237 -5.38 1.39 21.08
CA VAL A 237 -5.32 1.11 22.51
C VAL A 237 -4.19 1.96 23.11
N PRO A 238 -4.50 2.95 23.97
CA PRO A 238 -3.47 3.75 24.62
C PRO A 238 -2.53 2.91 25.50
N PRO A 239 -1.29 3.38 25.74
CA PRO A 239 -0.40 2.75 26.70
C PRO A 239 -1.05 2.57 28.08
N GLY A 240 -0.96 1.36 28.63
CA GLY A 240 -1.55 1.02 29.94
C GLY A 240 -3.06 0.78 29.95
N GLU A 241 -3.75 0.91 28.82
CA GLU A 241 -5.19 0.64 28.71
C GLU A 241 -5.49 -0.75 28.13
N ALA A 242 -6.74 -1.19 28.31
CA ALA A 242 -7.26 -2.42 27.74
C ALA A 242 -8.65 -2.18 27.12
N VAL A 243 -8.89 -2.76 25.95
CA VAL A 243 -10.20 -2.75 25.28
C VAL A 243 -10.79 -4.14 25.32
N ALA A 244 -11.96 -4.29 25.93
CA ALA A 244 -12.69 -5.56 25.90
C ALA A 244 -13.01 -5.94 24.45
N ALA A 245 -12.74 -7.19 24.07
CA ALA A 245 -12.82 -7.68 22.69
C ALA A 245 -13.82 -8.82 22.52
N ARG A 246 -14.72 -9.03 23.50
CA ARG A 246 -15.81 -10.02 23.42
C ARG A 246 -16.59 -9.86 22.11
N GLY A 247 -16.71 -10.95 21.35
CA GLY A 247 -17.38 -10.99 20.04
C GLY A 247 -16.44 -10.77 18.85
N VAL A 248 -15.17 -10.39 19.07
CA VAL A 248 -14.14 -10.50 18.04
C VAL A 248 -13.75 -11.96 17.90
N ARG A 249 -13.81 -12.51 16.69
CA ARG A 249 -13.37 -13.89 16.42
C ARG A 249 -11.90 -13.92 16.01
N ARG A 250 -11.46 -12.95 15.22
CA ARG A 250 -10.06 -12.83 14.77
C ARG A 250 -9.63 -11.39 14.63
N ALA A 251 -8.43 -11.08 15.10
CA ALA A 251 -7.83 -9.77 14.94
C ALA A 251 -6.32 -9.84 14.76
N LEU A 252 -5.77 -8.86 14.05
CA LEU A 252 -4.33 -8.59 14.01
C LEU A 252 -4.02 -7.52 15.04
N VAL A 253 -3.14 -7.81 15.99
CA VAL A 253 -2.62 -6.84 16.96
C VAL A 253 -1.24 -6.39 16.51
N PHE A 254 -1.08 -5.09 16.35
CA PHE A 254 0.15 -4.41 15.96
C PHE A 254 0.68 -3.60 17.15
N ASP A 255 1.77 -4.07 17.73
CA ASP A 255 2.39 -3.53 18.94
C ASP A 255 3.92 -3.71 18.92
N SER A 256 4.61 -3.12 19.91
CA SER A 256 6.05 -3.25 20.05
C SER A 256 6.45 -3.41 21.51
N GLY A 257 7.49 -4.21 21.75
CA GLY A 257 8.13 -4.30 23.06
C GLY A 257 9.01 -3.09 23.39
N GLY A 258 9.44 -2.32 22.38
CA GLY A 258 10.45 -1.26 22.52
C GLY A 258 9.92 0.17 22.40
N ALA A 259 8.81 0.38 21.69
CA ALA A 259 8.26 1.71 21.41
C ALA A 259 6.79 1.82 21.82
N ASP A 260 6.37 3.02 22.24
CA ASP A 260 4.96 3.31 22.49
C ASP A 260 4.21 3.46 21.17
N ALA A 261 2.95 3.02 21.19
CA ALA A 261 2.03 3.34 20.11
C ALA A 261 1.77 4.84 20.10
N GLN A 262 1.94 5.45 18.92
CA GLN A 262 1.58 6.85 18.72
C GLN A 262 0.05 6.96 18.69
N PRO A 263 -0.54 8.11 19.09
CA PRO A 263 -1.98 8.32 18.93
C PRO A 263 -2.39 8.25 17.45
N PRO A 264 -3.69 8.03 17.16
CA PRO A 264 -4.17 7.94 15.80
C PRO A 264 -3.74 9.13 14.93
N PRO A 265 -3.23 8.88 13.71
CA PRO A 265 -2.84 9.96 12.82
C PRO A 265 -4.05 10.80 12.38
N ALA A 266 -3.81 12.04 11.96
CA ALA A 266 -4.83 12.93 11.43
C ALA A 266 -5.62 12.31 10.24
N SER A 267 -5.02 11.33 9.56
CA SER A 267 -5.66 10.53 8.52
C SER A 267 -6.86 9.70 9.00
N TRP A 268 -7.14 9.58 10.30
CA TRP A 268 -8.43 9.01 10.75
C TRP A 268 -9.60 9.99 10.56
N GLU A 269 -9.31 11.28 10.62
CA GLU A 269 -10.31 12.34 10.65
C GLU A 269 -10.40 13.04 9.31
N ALA A 270 -9.27 13.55 8.80
CA ALA A 270 -9.20 14.43 7.63
C ALA A 270 -8.39 13.82 6.49
N VAL A 271 -8.79 14.10 5.26
CA VAL A 271 -8.00 13.77 4.06
C VAL A 271 -6.71 14.61 4.10
N PRO A 272 -5.52 14.04 3.86
CA PRO A 272 -4.29 14.82 3.75
C PRO A 272 -4.47 15.94 2.72
N PRO A 273 -3.91 17.14 2.95
CA PRO A 273 -3.93 18.19 1.93
C PRO A 273 -3.21 17.70 0.67
N GLU A 274 -3.67 18.17 -0.49
CA GLU A 274 -3.04 17.86 -1.77
C GLU A 274 -1.61 18.45 -1.79
N PRO A 275 -0.59 17.68 -2.21
CA PRO A 275 0.80 18.13 -2.13
C PRO A 275 1.11 19.29 -3.09
N PHE A 276 0.33 19.38 -4.16
CA PHE A 276 0.21 20.48 -5.10
C PHE A 276 -1.18 20.36 -5.75
N ALA A 277 -1.63 21.40 -6.49
CA ALA A 277 -2.96 21.41 -7.11
C ALA A 277 -3.19 20.12 -7.96
N PRO A 278 -4.38 19.51 -7.97
CA PRO A 278 -4.66 18.38 -8.85
C PRO A 278 -4.43 18.70 -10.32
N TYR A 279 -4.28 17.66 -11.15
CA TYR A 279 -4.03 17.85 -12.58
C TYR A 279 -5.09 18.74 -13.24
N GLU A 280 -6.36 18.48 -12.94
CA GLU A 280 -7.53 19.21 -13.43
C GLU A 280 -7.62 20.68 -12.97
N ASP A 281 -6.89 21.05 -11.90
CA ASP A 281 -6.98 22.36 -11.27
C ASP A 281 -5.82 23.31 -11.67
N ALA A 282 -4.86 22.85 -12.48
CA ALA A 282 -3.76 23.70 -12.94
C ALA A 282 -3.38 23.44 -14.40
N PRO A 283 -2.71 24.39 -15.07
CA PRO A 283 -2.32 24.24 -16.46
C PRO A 283 -1.43 23.00 -16.70
N PRO A 284 -1.66 22.23 -17.78
CA PRO A 284 -0.80 21.12 -18.13
C PRO A 284 0.58 21.58 -18.58
N GLY A 285 1.59 20.74 -18.35
CA GLY A 285 2.93 20.92 -18.90
C GLY A 285 3.02 20.39 -20.34
N SER A 286 4.18 20.54 -20.96
CA SER A 286 4.45 20.01 -22.30
C SER A 286 5.64 19.04 -22.30
N LEU A 287 5.57 18.03 -23.16
CA LEU A 287 6.72 17.21 -23.55
C LEU A 287 7.32 17.76 -24.87
N PRO A 288 8.65 17.76 -25.06
CA PRO A 288 9.65 17.25 -24.12
C PRO A 288 9.82 18.19 -22.92
N VAL A 289 10.26 17.63 -21.78
CA VAL A 289 10.61 18.39 -20.59
C VAL A 289 11.97 17.92 -20.07
N ASP A 290 12.80 18.88 -19.65
CA ASP A 290 14.01 18.64 -18.87
C ASP A 290 13.83 19.32 -17.52
N VAL A 291 13.93 18.52 -16.46
CA VAL A 291 13.92 19.02 -15.08
C VAL A 291 15.14 18.49 -14.37
N ASP A 292 16.12 19.38 -14.19
CA ASP A 292 17.37 19.13 -13.49
C ASP A 292 18.14 17.91 -14.01
N GLY A 293 18.02 17.56 -15.31
CA GLY A 293 18.69 16.39 -15.90
C GLY A 293 17.85 15.11 -15.93
N VAL A 294 16.60 15.17 -15.48
CA VAL A 294 15.56 14.18 -15.79
C VAL A 294 14.84 14.63 -17.04
N VAL A 295 15.10 13.93 -18.15
CA VAL A 295 14.56 14.27 -19.48
C VAL A 295 13.43 13.31 -19.83
N CYS A 296 12.27 13.86 -20.17
CA CYS A 296 11.08 13.11 -20.57
C CYS A 296 10.66 13.51 -22.00
N ASP A 297 10.62 12.55 -22.91
CA ASP A 297 10.16 12.70 -24.29
C ASP A 297 8.87 11.90 -24.55
N SER A 298 8.04 12.40 -25.46
CA SER A 298 6.84 11.66 -25.90
C SER A 298 7.21 10.28 -26.47
N GLY A 299 6.53 9.24 -25.98
CA GLY A 299 6.59 7.87 -26.50
C GLY A 299 5.31 7.49 -27.26
N PRO A 300 5.32 6.35 -27.98
CA PRO A 300 4.12 5.82 -28.62
C PRO A 300 3.08 5.35 -27.60
N ASP A 301 1.82 5.19 -28.02
CA ASP A 301 0.75 4.51 -27.27
C ASP A 301 0.53 5.01 -25.82
N GLY A 302 0.65 6.32 -25.60
CA GLY A 302 0.45 6.90 -24.26
C GLY A 302 1.60 6.62 -23.30
N THR A 303 2.81 6.36 -23.82
CA THR A 303 4.04 6.22 -23.02
C THR A 303 4.91 7.48 -23.09
N VAL A 304 5.92 7.52 -22.23
CA VAL A 304 6.97 8.55 -22.18
C VAL A 304 8.33 7.83 -22.08
N TRP A 305 9.32 8.35 -22.79
CA TRP A 305 10.71 7.95 -22.64
C TRP A 305 11.35 8.82 -21.58
N VAL A 306 11.92 8.21 -20.54
CA VAL A 306 12.57 8.92 -19.43
C VAL A 306 14.06 8.59 -19.45
N ARG A 307 14.91 9.62 -19.39
CA ARG A 307 16.35 9.50 -19.20
C ARG A 307 16.77 10.27 -17.96
N ALA A 308 17.73 9.73 -17.23
CA ALA A 308 18.34 10.37 -16.07
C ALA A 308 19.87 10.21 -16.16
N GLY A 309 20.61 11.26 -15.83
CA GLY A 309 22.08 11.23 -15.73
C GLY A 309 22.81 10.90 -17.04
N GLY A 310 22.22 11.20 -18.20
CA GLY A 310 22.80 10.90 -19.52
C GLY A 310 22.83 9.43 -19.92
N GLY A 311 22.20 8.54 -19.13
CA GLY A 311 22.18 7.09 -19.35
C GLY A 311 21.08 6.58 -20.29
N ALA A 312 20.85 5.26 -20.24
CA ALA A 312 19.80 4.59 -21.01
C ALA A 312 18.39 5.12 -20.69
N ALA A 313 17.49 5.03 -21.67
CA ALA A 313 16.10 5.47 -21.52
C ALA A 313 15.20 4.33 -21.02
N ALA A 314 14.34 4.62 -20.05
CA ALA A 314 13.20 3.80 -19.68
C ALA A 314 11.95 4.23 -20.46
N ARG A 315 11.08 3.27 -20.81
CA ARG A 315 9.76 3.57 -21.35
C ARG A 315 8.71 3.32 -20.28
N ALA A 316 8.09 4.38 -19.77
CA ALA A 316 7.03 4.30 -18.78
C ALA A 316 5.68 4.71 -19.39
N PRO A 317 4.58 4.04 -19.06
CA PRO A 317 3.27 4.60 -19.29
C PRO A 317 3.04 5.94 -18.61
N ARG A 318 2.48 6.92 -19.33
CA ARG A 318 2.24 8.27 -18.83
C ARG A 318 1.35 8.30 -17.58
N TYR A 319 0.24 7.56 -17.62
CA TYR A 319 -0.71 7.46 -16.51
C TYR A 319 -0.04 7.00 -15.21
N TRP A 320 0.81 5.97 -15.32
CA TRP A 320 1.47 5.35 -14.16
C TRP A 320 2.61 6.18 -13.62
N LEU A 321 3.37 6.84 -14.50
CA LEU A 321 4.39 7.78 -14.06
C LEU A 321 3.77 8.99 -13.35
N ALA A 322 2.68 9.55 -13.88
CA ALA A 322 1.96 10.63 -13.22
C ALA A 322 1.46 10.23 -11.82
N ARG A 323 0.85 9.05 -11.70
CA ARG A 323 0.43 8.50 -10.39
C ARG A 323 1.59 8.33 -9.42
N MET A 324 2.72 7.79 -9.87
CA MET A 324 3.91 7.63 -9.03
C MET A 324 4.40 8.99 -8.52
N LEU A 325 4.53 9.98 -9.40
CA LEU A 325 4.98 11.33 -9.06
C LEU A 325 4.05 12.00 -8.05
N TYR A 326 2.73 11.95 -8.27
CA TYR A 326 1.75 12.47 -7.32
C TYR A 326 1.86 11.78 -5.95
N ARG A 327 2.02 10.46 -5.94
CA ARG A 327 2.15 9.66 -4.71
C ARG A 327 3.42 9.98 -3.94
N ILE A 328 4.56 10.21 -4.60
CA ILE A 328 5.80 10.67 -3.95
C ILE A 328 5.54 11.95 -3.16
N ALA A 329 4.87 12.91 -3.79
CA ALA A 329 4.58 14.19 -3.16
C ALA A 329 3.58 14.07 -2.01
N LEU A 330 2.56 13.21 -2.14
CA LEU A 330 1.57 12.94 -1.09
C LEU A 330 2.21 12.38 0.19
N HIS A 331 3.29 11.61 0.05
CA HIS A 331 4.05 11.06 1.18
C HIS A 331 5.15 11.99 1.66
N GLY A 332 5.07 13.28 1.32
CA GLY A 332 6.06 14.27 1.73
C GLY A 332 7.45 13.97 1.21
N TYR A 333 7.57 13.30 0.06
CA TYR A 333 8.86 12.89 -0.54
C TYR A 333 9.66 11.91 0.34
N ALA A 334 8.97 11.14 1.18
CA ALA A 334 9.55 10.13 2.05
C ALA A 334 8.88 8.76 1.77
N LEU A 335 9.23 8.14 0.64
CA LEU A 335 8.69 6.83 0.22
C LEU A 335 9.71 5.70 0.28
N GLY A 336 10.94 5.99 0.68
CA GLY A 336 12.06 5.09 0.51
C GLY A 336 12.40 4.90 -0.97
N TYR A 337 11.76 3.96 -1.65
CA TYR A 337 12.03 3.71 -3.08
C TYR A 337 10.77 3.22 -3.76
N VAL A 338 10.36 3.90 -4.83
CA VAL A 338 9.23 3.51 -5.67
C VAL A 338 9.66 3.49 -7.13
N GLU A 339 9.09 2.59 -7.93
CA GLU A 339 9.49 2.44 -9.32
C GLU A 339 8.30 2.13 -10.24
N THR A 340 8.29 2.67 -11.46
CA THR A 340 7.25 2.42 -12.44
C THR A 340 7.48 1.11 -13.20
N TYR A 341 6.40 0.59 -13.78
CA TYR A 341 6.50 -0.30 -14.92
C TYR A 341 7.26 0.42 -16.04
N GLY A 342 8.42 -0.10 -16.42
CA GLY A 342 9.32 0.54 -17.39
C GLY A 342 10.69 0.92 -16.83
N GLY A 343 10.86 0.90 -15.51
CA GLY A 343 12.17 1.07 -14.87
C GLY A 343 12.48 2.47 -14.37
N VAL A 344 11.51 3.38 -14.29
CA VAL A 344 11.73 4.74 -13.76
C VAL A 344 11.51 4.71 -12.25
N TYR A 345 12.50 5.10 -11.46
CA TYR A 345 12.40 5.04 -10.00
C TYR A 345 12.63 6.38 -9.32
N TYR A 346 12.17 6.45 -8.09
CA TYR A 346 12.48 7.47 -7.10
C TYR A 346 13.07 6.79 -5.86
N ASP A 347 14.15 7.34 -5.28
CA ASP A 347 14.84 6.79 -4.10
C ASP A 347 15.26 7.93 -3.14
N ASP A 348 14.75 7.92 -1.90
CA ASP A 348 15.09 8.86 -0.82
C ASP A 348 15.80 8.20 0.38
N ARG A 349 16.13 6.91 0.30
CA ARG A 349 16.59 6.13 1.48
C ARG A 349 17.93 6.55 2.05
N ALA A 350 18.77 7.19 1.24
CA ALA A 350 20.06 7.72 1.70
C ALA A 350 19.98 9.21 2.10
N GLY A 351 18.77 9.78 2.23
CA GLY A 351 18.55 11.18 2.59
C GLY A 351 18.48 12.14 1.40
N ASP A 352 19.14 11.83 0.28
CA ASP A 352 18.97 12.59 -0.96
C ASP A 352 17.81 12.05 -1.80
N HIS A 353 17.07 12.95 -2.45
CA HIS A 353 16.02 12.59 -3.40
C HIS A 353 16.61 12.28 -4.77
N ARG A 354 16.52 11.02 -5.20
CA ARG A 354 17.01 10.56 -6.51
C ARG A 354 15.85 10.22 -7.43
N ILE A 355 15.96 10.59 -8.71
CA ILE A 355 15.12 10.06 -9.79
C ILE A 355 16.05 9.36 -10.78
N GLY A 356 15.73 8.12 -11.14
CA GLY A 356 16.62 7.34 -12.00
C GLY A 356 15.90 6.35 -12.91
N VAL A 357 16.71 5.68 -13.72
CA VAL A 357 16.31 4.63 -14.65
C VAL A 357 17.07 3.35 -14.31
N ARG A 358 16.36 2.24 -14.11
CA ARG A 358 16.93 0.92 -13.81
C ARG A 358 17.93 0.51 -14.87
N GLY A 359 19.13 0.12 -14.43
CA GLY A 359 20.24 -0.24 -15.32
C GLY A 359 20.74 0.92 -16.21
N GLY A 360 20.30 2.14 -15.95
CA GLY A 360 20.68 3.36 -16.65
C GLY A 360 21.45 4.31 -15.72
N GLY A 361 20.98 5.55 -15.62
CA GLY A 361 21.55 6.58 -14.76
C GLY A 361 20.55 7.11 -13.74
N GLU A 362 21.04 7.92 -12.81
CA GLU A 362 20.25 8.60 -11.78
C GLU A 362 20.63 10.07 -11.68
N VAL A 363 19.72 10.87 -11.13
CA VAL A 363 19.97 12.27 -10.80
C VAL A 363 19.52 12.53 -9.38
N VAL A 364 20.39 13.21 -8.62
CA VAL A 364 20.03 13.80 -7.32
C VAL A 364 19.32 15.13 -7.57
N VAL A 365 18.11 15.27 -7.05
CA VAL A 365 17.22 16.40 -7.26
C VAL A 365 17.22 17.29 -6.02
N ALA A 366 17.75 18.50 -6.14
CA ALA A 366 17.85 19.44 -5.02
C ALA A 366 16.49 20.03 -4.59
N ASP A 367 15.62 20.36 -5.55
CA ASP A 367 14.25 20.83 -5.31
C ASP A 367 13.25 19.78 -5.80
N VAL A 368 13.05 18.75 -4.97
CA VAL A 368 12.21 17.60 -5.30
C VAL A 368 10.75 18.01 -5.55
N GLN A 369 10.23 18.99 -4.81
CA GLN A 369 8.86 19.45 -4.94
C GLN A 369 8.62 20.05 -6.33
N ARG A 370 9.47 21.00 -6.74
CA ARG A 370 9.39 21.61 -8.06
C ARG A 370 9.59 20.57 -9.16
N ALA A 371 10.54 19.67 -8.98
CA ALA A 371 10.84 18.66 -9.99
C ALA A 371 9.68 17.69 -10.22
N VAL A 372 9.13 17.16 -9.13
CA VAL A 372 8.01 16.22 -9.16
C VAL A 372 6.76 16.86 -9.76
N ASP A 373 6.38 18.08 -9.36
CA ASP A 373 5.21 18.77 -9.94
C ASP A 373 5.43 19.05 -11.44
N ARG A 374 6.59 19.60 -11.85
CA ARG A 374 6.85 19.87 -13.28
C ARG A 374 6.83 18.60 -14.13
N LEU A 375 7.45 17.52 -13.66
CA LEU A 375 7.41 16.23 -14.33
C LEU A 375 5.98 15.70 -14.41
N TYR A 376 5.24 15.73 -13.30
CA TYR A 376 3.85 15.30 -13.21
C TYR A 376 2.96 16.01 -14.24
N ARG A 377 3.04 17.34 -14.30
CA ARG A 377 2.26 18.16 -15.24
C ARG A 377 2.55 17.85 -16.69
N ALA A 378 3.80 17.54 -17.01
CA ALA A 378 4.20 17.21 -18.38
C ALA A 378 3.78 15.79 -18.79
N VAL A 379 3.91 14.82 -17.88
CA VAL A 379 3.71 13.40 -18.20
C VAL A 379 2.27 12.96 -18.05
N ALA A 380 1.46 13.58 -17.18
CA ALA A 380 0.05 13.24 -17.04
C ALA A 380 -0.67 13.29 -18.41
N PRO A 381 -1.40 12.23 -18.81
CA PRO A 381 -2.06 12.20 -20.11
C PRO A 381 -3.32 13.08 -20.13
N PRO A 382 -3.80 13.51 -21.32
CA PRO A 382 -5.11 14.17 -21.42
C PRO A 382 -6.23 13.31 -20.80
N GLY A 383 -7.11 13.95 -20.03
CA GLY A 383 -8.21 13.26 -19.32
C GLY A 383 -7.80 12.55 -18.03
N TYR A 384 -6.53 12.68 -17.60
CA TYR A 384 -6.11 12.27 -16.27
C TYR A 384 -6.82 13.14 -15.21
N VAL A 385 -7.34 12.50 -14.17
CA VAL A 385 -8.05 13.16 -13.06
C VAL A 385 -7.57 12.55 -11.75
N GLU A 386 -7.34 13.39 -10.75
CA GLU A 386 -7.05 12.94 -9.38
C GLU A 386 -8.35 12.80 -8.58
N ARG A 387 -9.35 13.66 -8.83
CA ARG A 387 -10.63 13.63 -8.15
C ARG A 387 -11.68 12.95 -9.02
N VAL A 388 -12.15 11.78 -8.58
CA VAL A 388 -13.32 11.14 -9.18
C VAL A 388 -14.59 11.78 -8.60
N ALA A 389 -15.31 12.52 -9.45
CA ALA A 389 -16.49 13.30 -9.09
C ALA A 389 -17.68 12.45 -8.61
#